data_AF-A0AAV2PW31-F1
#
_entry.id   AF-A0AAV2PW31-F1
#
_cell.length_a   1.000
_cell.length_b   1.000
_cell.length_c   1.000
_cell.angle_alpha   90.00
_cell.angle_beta   90.00
_cell.angle_gamma   90.00
#
_symmetry.space_group_name_H-M   'P 1'
#
loop_
_entity.id
_entity.type
_entity.pdbx_description
1 polymer ?
#
loop_
_entity_poly.entity_id
_entity_poly.type
_entity_poly.pdbx_seq_one_letter_code
_entity_poly.pdbx_strand_id
1 'polypeptide(L)'
;MFNGLHEHMSSNIEKWKEVYDSMSPERETFPEPYHKLHGLEVIAVLKCIRPDKVTLAIQDFIQTQLGDEYLSPPQFDILSSYNDSLCSTPLIFILSPGTDPVSALRRFADQSEMDEDKLHVVSLGQGQGEIAENMIQQGAECGWWVVLQNCHLAESFMSRLEILCHQILPSEDTHKDFRLWLTSYPSPVFPVSLLQDGIKITDEPPRGLRANLLKTYNSNPINDPEFYSNCKELNIPFHKLLFALAFFHALIQERRSFGPLGWNVPYEFNESDIRISVLQLQMMLNECGGSLPIEALVYLTGECNYGGRVTDARDRRLLHCLLTKFYNKQTLEIENYSMCGLKEYCIPVCDDWKEFVDHIGTMPLSTQPRVFGLHQNADITKDSREVDQLFRGVLALEPQISASVATEASTVVVQDLTMEILSRMPPIFDMTLVEDKYPINYSQSMNTVLRQELLRYNRLLSTVKNSMKEVMSAVNGECVMSAEIETTYKALVIGQVPPCWLTRSYPTLKNLARYVADLLHRLKFFNRWIEDGMPDVFWFSGFFFPNSFLTGLRQNFSRKTHTPIDRTYFKFMVLGKEIEDILCECHKPNFIELPENIEYLPTPALRG
;
A
#
# COMPACT_ATOMS: atom_id res chain seq x y z
N MET A 1 2.02 31.82 -15.31
CA MET A 1 3.18 31.11 -15.90
C MET A 1 2.75 30.00 -16.84
N PHE A 2 1.74 29.20 -16.50
CA PHE A 2 1.24 28.10 -17.35
C PHE A 2 0.10 28.47 -18.32
N ASN A 3 -0.23 29.77 -18.46
CA ASN A 3 -1.27 30.21 -19.40
C ASN A 3 -0.88 29.83 -20.83
N GLY A 4 -1.80 29.19 -21.56
CA GLY A 4 -1.56 28.70 -22.91
C GLY A 4 -0.87 27.32 -23.00
N LEU A 5 -0.57 26.65 -21.88
CA LEU A 5 0.05 25.32 -21.90
C LEU A 5 -0.80 24.30 -22.66
N HIS A 6 -2.12 24.27 -22.41
CA HIS A 6 -3.04 23.41 -23.16
C HIS A 6 -2.97 23.69 -24.67
N GLU A 7 -3.11 24.96 -25.08
CA GLU A 7 -3.11 25.34 -26.49
C GLU A 7 -1.79 24.96 -27.17
N HIS A 8 -0.68 25.14 -26.46
CA HIS A 8 0.65 24.78 -26.92
C HIS A 8 0.84 23.26 -27.05
N MET A 9 0.39 22.48 -26.07
CA MET A 9 0.44 21.01 -26.13
C MET A 9 -0.41 20.47 -27.29
N SER A 10 -1.61 21.01 -27.49
CA SER A 10 -2.47 20.64 -28.61
C SER A 10 -1.87 21.00 -29.97
N SER A 11 -1.07 22.06 -30.04
CA SER A 11 -0.41 22.49 -31.28
C SER A 11 0.89 21.74 -31.58
N ASN A 12 1.58 21.22 -30.55
CA ASN A 12 2.91 20.59 -30.65
C ASN A 12 2.91 19.13 -30.16
N ILE A 13 1.91 18.33 -30.57
CA ILE A 13 1.68 16.96 -30.07
C ILE A 13 2.91 16.07 -30.26
N GLU A 14 3.59 16.12 -31.41
CA GLU A 14 4.74 15.24 -31.69
C GLU A 14 5.88 15.42 -30.69
N LYS A 15 6.23 16.67 -30.36
CA LYS A 15 7.32 16.96 -29.41
C LYS A 15 6.94 16.60 -27.98
N TRP A 16 5.70 16.86 -27.58
CA TRP A 16 5.23 16.46 -26.24
C TRP A 16 5.07 14.95 -26.11
N LYS A 17 4.79 14.26 -27.22
CA LYS A 17 4.74 12.80 -27.28
C LYS A 17 6.11 12.18 -27.04
N GLU A 18 7.19 12.77 -27.54
CA GLU A 18 8.56 12.31 -27.23
C GLU A 18 8.84 12.34 -25.72
N VAL A 19 8.45 13.42 -25.04
CA VAL A 19 8.56 13.53 -23.58
C VAL A 19 7.63 12.52 -22.89
N TYR A 20 6.38 12.40 -23.34
CA TYR A 20 5.40 11.47 -22.74
C TYR A 20 5.82 10.00 -22.87
N ASP A 21 6.36 9.59 -24.02
CA ASP A 21 6.78 8.22 -24.33
C ASP A 21 8.18 7.89 -23.77
N SER A 22 8.94 8.88 -23.29
CA SER A 22 10.27 8.66 -22.69
C SER A 22 10.19 7.81 -21.42
N MET A 23 11.21 6.98 -21.19
CA MET A 23 11.34 6.19 -19.96
C MET A 23 11.80 7.03 -18.76
N SER A 24 12.46 8.15 -19.02
CA SER A 24 13.01 9.09 -18.03
C SER A 24 12.61 10.53 -18.39
N PRO A 25 11.30 10.85 -18.44
CA PRO A 25 10.80 12.17 -18.84
C PRO A 25 11.26 13.30 -17.92
N GLU A 26 11.63 12.99 -16.67
CA GLU A 26 12.16 13.94 -15.70
C GLU A 26 13.52 14.56 -16.11
N ARG A 27 14.23 13.93 -17.05
CA ARG A 27 15.52 14.42 -17.60
C ARG A 27 15.43 14.93 -19.03
N GLU A 28 14.26 14.83 -19.66
CA GLU A 28 14.03 15.31 -21.02
C GLU A 28 13.81 16.83 -21.03
N THR A 29 14.30 17.49 -22.08
CA THR A 29 14.06 18.92 -22.27
C THR A 29 12.67 19.17 -22.83
N PHE A 30 11.87 19.99 -22.17
CA PHE A 30 10.53 20.34 -22.67
C PHE A 30 10.59 21.20 -23.96
N PRO A 31 9.56 21.10 -24.83
CA PRO A 31 9.49 21.92 -26.04
C PRO A 31 9.50 23.43 -25.72
N GLU A 32 10.12 24.25 -26.59
CA GLU A 32 10.05 25.72 -26.46
C GLU A 32 8.59 26.20 -26.40
N PRO A 33 8.23 27.16 -25.53
CA PRO A 33 9.08 27.96 -24.65
C PRO A 33 9.34 27.34 -23.25
N TYR A 34 8.80 26.16 -22.97
CA TYR A 34 8.82 25.55 -21.63
C TYR A 34 10.17 24.91 -21.24
N HIS A 35 11.16 24.90 -22.15
CA HIS A 35 12.54 24.50 -21.84
C HIS A 35 13.21 25.36 -20.75
N LYS A 36 12.69 26.56 -20.47
CA LYS A 36 13.22 27.50 -19.47
C LYS A 36 12.70 27.24 -18.05
N LEU A 37 11.75 26.32 -17.90
CA LEU A 37 11.23 25.97 -16.57
C LEU A 37 12.32 25.23 -15.79
N HIS A 38 12.40 25.51 -14.48
CA HIS A 38 13.37 24.86 -13.60
C HIS A 38 12.73 24.48 -12.26
N GLY A 39 13.27 23.44 -11.63
CA GLY A 39 12.85 22.99 -10.29
C GLY A 39 11.37 22.62 -10.21
N LEU A 40 10.64 23.27 -9.28
CA LEU A 40 9.22 22.98 -9.02
C LEU A 40 8.31 23.21 -10.22
N GLU A 41 8.66 24.13 -11.13
CA GLU A 41 7.86 24.41 -12.33
C GLU A 41 7.87 23.22 -13.30
N VAL A 42 9.02 22.53 -13.42
CA VAL A 42 9.17 21.31 -14.23
C VAL A 42 8.33 20.20 -13.62
N ILE A 43 8.39 20.03 -12.30
CA ILE A 43 7.63 19.02 -11.56
C ILE A 43 6.11 19.24 -11.74
N ALA A 44 5.65 20.49 -11.74
CA ALA A 44 4.24 20.82 -11.96
C ALA A 44 3.75 20.39 -13.34
N VAL A 45 4.53 20.66 -14.41
CA VAL A 45 4.19 20.21 -15.76
C VAL A 45 4.27 18.69 -15.87
N LEU A 46 5.31 18.07 -15.30
CA LEU A 46 5.48 16.62 -15.31
C LEU A 46 4.32 15.90 -14.62
N LYS A 47 3.80 16.45 -13.52
CA LYS A 47 2.62 15.92 -12.82
C LYS A 47 1.37 15.83 -13.71
N CYS A 48 1.23 16.73 -14.69
CA CYS A 48 0.11 16.71 -15.63
C CYS A 48 0.24 15.63 -16.71
N ILE A 49 1.48 15.26 -17.07
CA ILE A 49 1.78 14.44 -18.27
C ILE A 49 2.20 13.02 -17.88
N ARG A 50 3.14 12.91 -16.93
CA ARG A 50 3.72 11.67 -16.40
C ARG A 50 3.75 11.72 -14.86
N PRO A 51 2.58 11.62 -14.21
CA PRO A 51 2.50 11.68 -12.74
C PRO A 51 3.32 10.59 -12.06
N ASP A 52 3.54 9.44 -12.72
CA ASP A 52 4.37 8.35 -12.22
C ASP A 52 5.85 8.73 -12.01
N LYS A 53 6.37 9.74 -12.71
CA LYS A 53 7.79 10.12 -12.63
C LYS A 53 8.07 11.30 -11.72
N VAL A 54 7.03 11.81 -11.05
CA VAL A 54 7.15 12.96 -10.15
C VAL A 54 8.08 12.68 -8.97
N THR A 55 8.06 11.46 -8.39
CA THR A 55 8.98 11.12 -7.29
C THR A 55 10.43 11.23 -7.72
N LEU A 56 10.79 10.75 -8.91
CA LEU A 56 12.15 10.84 -9.44
C LEU A 56 12.56 12.30 -9.71
N ALA A 57 11.64 13.10 -10.26
CA ALA A 57 11.90 14.52 -10.48
C ALA A 57 12.11 15.29 -9.15
N ILE A 58 11.38 14.91 -8.09
CA ILE A 58 11.59 15.45 -6.74
C ILE A 58 12.94 15.02 -6.18
N GLN A 59 13.36 13.77 -6.39
CA GLN A 59 14.69 13.29 -5.98
C GLN A 59 15.80 14.07 -6.68
N ASP A 60 15.75 14.21 -8.01
CA ASP A 60 16.72 14.98 -8.79
C ASP A 60 16.74 16.46 -8.33
N PHE A 61 15.59 17.03 -7.96
CA PHE A 61 15.50 18.38 -7.39
C PHE A 61 16.16 18.50 -6.01
N ILE A 62 15.90 17.56 -5.09
CA ILE A 62 16.51 17.52 -3.76
C ILE A 62 18.03 17.35 -3.88
N GLN A 63 18.49 16.43 -4.75
CA GLN A 63 19.90 16.23 -5.03
C GLN A 63 20.58 17.54 -5.47
N THR A 64 19.94 18.30 -6.36
CA THR A 64 20.49 19.55 -6.88
C THR A 64 20.52 20.67 -5.84
N GLN A 65 19.53 20.73 -4.93
CA GLN A 65 19.38 21.85 -3.97
C GLN A 65 20.01 21.59 -2.60
N LEU A 66 19.95 20.36 -2.10
CA LEU A 66 20.34 19.97 -0.74
C LEU A 66 21.47 18.92 -0.71
N GLY A 67 21.66 18.16 -1.81
CA GLY A 67 22.70 17.14 -1.94
C GLY A 67 22.21 15.70 -1.74
N ASP A 68 23.07 14.74 -2.06
CA ASP A 68 22.77 13.30 -2.06
C ASP A 68 22.45 12.72 -0.67
N GLU A 69 22.96 13.36 0.39
CA GLU A 69 22.79 12.93 1.78
C GLU A 69 21.30 12.93 2.21
N TYR A 70 20.45 13.73 1.56
CA TYR A 70 19.01 13.80 1.85
C TYR A 70 18.18 12.76 1.10
N LEU A 71 18.79 12.01 0.18
CA LEU A 71 18.12 10.93 -0.57
C LEU A 71 18.38 9.54 0.02
N SER A 72 19.54 9.36 0.63
CA SER A 72 19.93 8.08 1.22
C SER A 72 19.59 8.07 2.72
N PRO A 73 18.74 7.16 3.21
CA PRO A 73 18.50 7.06 4.64
C PRO A 73 19.81 6.73 5.36
N PRO A 74 20.12 7.38 6.50
CA PRO A 74 21.28 7.00 7.31
C PRO A 74 21.11 5.56 7.80
N GLN A 75 22.24 4.88 8.04
CA GLN A 75 22.19 3.56 8.65
C GLN A 75 21.60 3.67 10.06
N PHE A 76 20.79 2.69 10.45
CA PHE A 76 20.25 2.60 11.80
C PHE A 76 21.41 2.52 12.80
N ASP A 77 21.53 3.53 13.65
CA ASP A 77 22.62 3.66 14.61
C ASP A 77 22.07 4.03 15.99
N ILE A 78 22.10 3.04 16.89
CA ILE A 78 21.71 3.21 18.29
C ILE A 78 22.73 4.10 19.02
N LEU A 79 24.01 4.05 18.65
CA LEU A 79 25.07 4.74 19.35
C LEU A 79 24.97 6.26 19.20
N SER A 80 24.78 6.77 17.98
CA SER A 80 24.54 8.21 17.76
C SER A 80 23.29 8.69 18.52
N SER A 81 22.18 7.96 18.41
CA SER A 81 20.94 8.29 19.13
C SER A 81 21.13 8.31 20.65
N TYR A 82 21.93 7.38 21.19
CA TYR A 82 22.27 7.34 22.61
C TYR A 82 23.15 8.51 23.03
N ASN A 83 24.15 8.89 22.23
CA ASN A 83 25.03 10.02 22.51
C ASN A 83 24.30 11.37 22.53
N ASP A 84 23.25 11.50 21.71
CA ASP A 84 22.38 12.69 21.69
C ASP A 84 21.34 12.68 22.83
N SER A 85 21.19 11.57 23.55
CA SER A 85 20.22 11.39 24.64
C SER A 85 20.76 11.77 26.01
N LEU A 86 19.88 12.30 26.86
CA LEU A 86 20.14 12.54 28.28
C LEU A 86 19.27 11.62 29.15
N CYS A 87 19.52 11.61 30.46
CA CYS A 87 18.66 10.88 31.40
C CYS A 87 17.22 11.39 31.43
N SER A 88 17.00 12.64 31.00
CA SER A 88 15.69 13.27 30.91
C SER A 88 15.00 13.08 29.55
N THR A 89 15.69 12.51 28.55
CA THR A 89 15.20 12.40 27.17
C THR A 89 14.91 10.94 26.85
N PRO A 90 13.63 10.53 26.72
CA PRO A 90 13.30 9.16 26.40
C PRO A 90 13.66 8.84 24.94
N LEU A 91 14.10 7.61 24.69
CA LEU A 91 14.40 7.09 23.35
C LEU A 91 13.23 6.22 22.89
N ILE A 92 12.66 6.54 21.73
CA ILE A 92 11.42 5.94 21.25
C ILE A 92 11.68 5.23 19.93
N PHE A 93 11.67 3.90 19.95
CA PHE A 93 11.65 3.08 18.76
C PHE A 93 10.24 3.03 18.17
N ILE A 94 10.08 3.66 17.00
CA ILE A 94 8.90 3.55 16.16
C ILE A 94 9.09 2.30 15.29
N LEU A 95 8.33 1.26 15.61
CA LEU A 95 8.47 -0.05 14.98
C LEU A 95 7.78 -0.07 13.61
N SER A 96 8.48 -0.62 12.63
CA SER A 96 7.85 -1.11 11.41
C SER A 96 7.36 -2.55 11.61
N PRO A 97 6.30 -3.00 10.93
CA PRO A 97 5.85 -4.38 11.06
C PRO A 97 6.96 -5.37 10.70
N GLY A 98 7.28 -6.28 11.63
CA GLY A 98 8.29 -7.33 11.44
C GLY A 98 9.73 -6.96 11.83
N THR A 99 9.98 -5.77 12.36
CA THR A 99 11.27 -5.37 12.96
C THR A 99 11.18 -5.39 14.50
N ASP A 100 12.18 -5.98 15.16
CA ASP A 100 12.31 -5.94 16.63
C ASP A 100 13.71 -5.40 17.04
N PRO A 101 13.80 -4.15 17.48
CA PRO A 101 15.07 -3.51 17.84
C PRO A 101 15.63 -4.03 19.17
N VAL A 102 14.86 -4.79 19.96
CA VAL A 102 15.31 -5.19 21.31
C VAL A 102 16.51 -6.11 21.26
N SER A 103 16.61 -6.96 20.23
CA SER A 103 17.81 -7.79 20.04
C SER A 103 19.07 -6.95 19.77
N ALA A 104 18.95 -5.87 19.00
CA ALA A 104 20.04 -4.93 18.75
C ALA A 104 20.35 -4.09 20.01
N LEU A 105 19.33 -3.65 20.73
CA LEU A 105 19.48 -2.90 21.99
C LEU A 105 20.19 -3.71 23.08
N ARG A 106 19.88 -5.02 23.22
CA ARG A 106 20.58 -5.89 24.17
C ARG A 106 22.08 -5.99 23.85
N ARG A 107 22.42 -6.21 22.59
CA ARG A 107 23.83 -6.22 22.16
C ARG A 107 24.53 -4.89 22.43
N PHE A 108 23.81 -3.77 22.23
CA PHE A 108 24.34 -2.44 22.53
C PHE A 108 24.54 -2.23 24.04
N ALA A 109 23.63 -2.73 24.87
CA ALA A 109 23.75 -2.69 26.33
C ALA A 109 24.98 -3.51 26.81
N ASP A 110 25.17 -4.71 26.26
CA ASP A 110 26.36 -5.55 26.55
C ASP A 110 27.66 -4.83 26.18
N GLN A 111 27.68 -4.09 25.05
CA GLN A 111 28.82 -3.29 24.61
C GLN A 111 29.06 -2.04 25.48
N SER A 112 28.02 -1.57 26.19
CA SER A 112 28.04 -0.34 26.99
C SER A 112 28.20 -0.61 28.49
N GLU A 113 28.61 -1.82 28.89
CA GLU A 113 28.74 -2.26 30.30
C GLU A 113 27.43 -2.14 31.11
N MET A 114 26.30 -2.21 30.39
CA MET A 114 24.95 -2.29 30.95
C MET A 114 24.49 -3.75 30.89
N ASP A 115 25.09 -4.56 31.76
CA ASP A 115 24.83 -6.01 31.90
C ASP A 115 23.35 -6.31 32.22
N GLU A 116 22.96 -7.59 32.22
CA GLU A 116 21.58 -8.04 32.53
C GLU A 116 21.03 -7.49 33.87
N ASP A 117 21.90 -7.17 34.83
CA ASP A 117 21.52 -6.61 36.13
C ASP A 117 21.10 -5.12 36.07
N LYS A 118 21.44 -4.40 34.99
CA LYS A 118 21.14 -2.96 34.80
C LYS A 118 20.18 -2.69 33.63
N LEU A 119 19.95 -3.68 32.77
CA LEU A 119 19.00 -3.60 31.67
C LEU A 119 17.69 -4.32 32.03
N HIS A 120 16.64 -3.55 32.32
CA HIS A 120 15.33 -4.09 32.66
C HIS A 120 14.36 -3.95 31.50
N VAL A 121 13.98 -5.08 30.90
CA VAL A 121 13.00 -5.12 29.80
C VAL A 121 11.64 -5.54 30.34
N VAL A 122 10.62 -4.70 30.12
CA VAL A 122 9.23 -4.94 30.49
C VAL A 122 8.36 -4.89 29.24
N SER A 123 7.74 -6.02 28.89
CA SER A 123 6.74 -6.05 27.81
C SER A 123 5.37 -5.61 28.35
N LEU A 124 4.89 -4.45 27.89
CA LEU A 124 3.63 -3.91 28.37
C LEU A 124 2.44 -4.71 27.81
N GLY A 125 1.58 -5.13 28.73
CA GLY A 125 0.35 -5.87 28.49
C GLY A 125 -0.62 -5.67 29.65
N GLN A 126 -1.68 -6.47 29.72
CA GLN A 126 -2.67 -6.32 30.79
C GLN A 126 -2.03 -6.54 32.18
N GLY A 127 -2.11 -5.53 33.05
CA GLY A 127 -1.60 -5.60 34.43
C GLY A 127 -0.11 -5.31 34.62
N GLN A 128 0.65 -4.97 33.58
CA GLN A 128 2.10 -4.72 33.67
C GLN A 128 2.49 -3.27 34.01
N GLY A 129 1.51 -2.36 34.12
CA GLY A 129 1.75 -0.93 34.35
C GLY A 129 2.42 -0.61 35.69
N GLU A 130 2.00 -1.28 36.77
CA GLU A 130 2.59 -1.06 38.11
C GLU A 130 4.06 -1.51 38.17
N ILE A 131 4.38 -2.62 37.49
CA ILE A 131 5.76 -3.12 37.39
C ILE A 131 6.61 -2.13 36.62
N ALA A 132 6.10 -1.62 35.49
CA ALA A 132 6.79 -0.61 34.70
C ALA A 132 7.04 0.67 35.51
N GLU A 133 6.05 1.16 36.26
CA GLU A 133 6.18 2.35 37.12
C GLU A 133 7.27 2.18 38.18
N ASN A 134 7.27 1.05 38.89
CA ASN A 134 8.29 0.75 39.90
C ASN A 134 9.70 0.65 39.28
N MET A 135 9.82 0.02 38.11
CA MET A 135 11.09 -0.11 37.40
C MET A 135 11.63 1.23 36.91
N ILE A 136 10.76 2.15 36.48
CA ILE A 136 11.17 3.51 36.09
C ILE A 136 11.68 4.28 37.31
N GLN A 137 10.98 4.21 38.45
CA GLN A 137 11.39 4.90 39.67
C GLN A 137 12.74 4.37 40.19
N GLN A 138 12.88 3.05 40.32
CA GLN A 138 14.14 2.44 40.73
C GLN A 138 15.26 2.68 39.72
N GLY A 139 14.94 2.60 38.43
CA GLY A 139 15.92 2.87 37.37
C GLY A 139 16.41 4.31 37.40
N ALA A 140 15.53 5.27 37.67
CA ALA A 140 15.91 6.68 37.81
C ALA A 140 16.82 6.92 39.01
N GLU A 141 16.61 6.22 40.14
CA GLU A 141 17.48 6.31 41.33
C GLU A 141 18.83 5.59 41.15
N CYS A 142 18.82 4.40 40.53
CA CYS A 142 19.99 3.52 40.43
C CYS A 142 20.78 3.65 39.11
N GLY A 143 20.28 4.38 38.12
CA GLY A 143 20.93 4.55 36.82
C GLY A 143 20.74 3.40 35.84
N TRP A 144 19.59 2.71 35.88
CA TRP A 144 19.32 1.56 35.01
C TRP A 144 18.83 1.97 33.63
N TRP A 145 18.89 1.04 32.68
CA TRP A 145 18.18 1.16 31.42
C TRP A 145 16.87 0.40 31.50
N VAL A 146 15.77 1.13 31.34
CA VAL A 146 14.43 0.56 31.38
C VAL A 146 13.86 0.54 29.96
N VAL A 147 13.50 -0.64 29.47
CA VAL A 147 12.94 -0.84 28.13
C VAL A 147 11.48 -1.25 28.26
N LEU A 148 10.57 -0.38 27.82
CA LEU A 148 9.14 -0.69 27.77
C LEU A 148 8.77 -1.12 26.35
N GLN A 149 8.44 -2.39 26.18
CA GLN A 149 8.01 -2.90 24.87
C GLN A 149 6.51 -2.80 24.69
N ASN A 150 6.08 -2.68 23.44
CA ASN A 150 4.67 -2.74 23.03
C ASN A 150 3.78 -1.66 23.66
N CYS A 151 4.28 -0.43 23.77
CA CYS A 151 3.54 0.68 24.41
C CYS A 151 2.15 0.90 23.78
N HIS A 152 2.01 0.73 22.47
CA HIS A 152 0.74 0.78 21.74
C HIS A 152 -0.35 -0.20 22.25
N LEU A 153 0.00 -1.27 22.96
CA LEU A 153 -0.96 -2.23 23.54
C LEU A 153 -1.47 -1.81 24.91
N ALA A 154 -0.81 -0.87 25.59
CA ALA A 154 -1.09 -0.50 26.97
C ALA A 154 -1.77 0.87 27.08
N GLU A 155 -2.95 0.99 26.46
CA GLU A 155 -3.69 2.25 26.33
C GLU A 155 -3.95 2.97 27.66
N SER A 156 -4.39 2.24 28.69
CA SER A 156 -4.65 2.83 30.01
C SER A 156 -3.39 3.33 30.73
N PHE A 157 -2.22 2.77 30.41
CA PHE A 157 -0.95 3.13 31.07
C PHE A 157 -0.28 4.33 30.41
N MET A 158 -0.54 4.61 29.13
CA MET A 158 0.14 5.69 28.40
C MET A 158 -0.02 7.06 29.05
N SER A 159 -1.22 7.41 29.50
CA SER A 159 -1.45 8.68 30.22
C SER A 159 -0.75 8.72 31.58
N ARG A 160 -0.60 7.57 32.25
CA ARG A 160 0.15 7.46 33.50
C ARG A 160 1.65 7.60 33.25
N LEU A 161 2.17 6.94 32.21
CA LEU A 161 3.57 7.03 31.78
C LEU A 161 3.96 8.47 31.45
N GLU A 162 3.09 9.21 30.74
CA GLU A 162 3.28 10.64 30.48
C GLU A 162 3.48 11.45 31.76
N ILE A 163 2.60 11.27 32.75
CA ILE A 163 2.69 11.95 34.05
C ILE A 163 3.99 11.57 34.79
N LEU A 164 4.34 10.28 34.81
CA LEU A 164 5.56 9.79 35.46
C LEU A 164 6.81 10.39 34.82
N CYS A 165 6.87 10.42 33.50
CA CYS A 165 8.00 10.98 32.77
C CYS A 165 8.14 12.47 33.07
N HIS A 166 7.05 13.25 33.09
CA HIS A 166 7.10 14.67 33.44
C HIS A 166 7.54 14.94 34.88
N GLN A 167 7.31 13.99 35.80
CA GLN A 167 7.70 14.13 37.20
C GLN A 167 9.15 13.70 37.45
N ILE A 168 9.57 12.58 36.87
CA ILE A 168 10.85 11.93 37.18
C ILE A 168 11.96 12.46 36.28
N LEU A 169 11.74 12.55 34.96
CA LEU A 169 12.79 12.89 34.00
C LEU A 169 13.43 14.27 34.24
N PRO A 170 12.68 15.33 34.59
CA PRO A 170 13.25 16.65 34.87
C PRO A 170 13.85 16.80 36.28
N SER A 171 13.72 15.79 37.15
CA SER A 171 14.19 15.87 38.54
C SER A 171 15.72 15.87 38.61
N GLU A 172 16.31 16.69 39.49
CA GLU A 172 17.76 16.68 39.74
C GLU A 172 18.24 15.38 40.41
N ASP A 173 17.33 14.64 41.03
CA ASP A 173 17.62 13.36 41.69
C ASP A 173 17.79 12.19 40.70
N THR A 174 17.50 12.40 39.41
CA THR A 174 17.60 11.35 38.39
C THR A 174 19.05 11.08 38.01
N HIS A 175 19.45 9.81 38.13
CA HIS A 175 20.80 9.35 37.84
C HIS A 175 21.18 9.61 36.37
N LYS A 176 22.41 10.07 36.12
CA LYS A 176 22.86 10.50 34.79
C LYS A 176 22.91 9.39 33.76
N ASP A 177 23.16 8.16 34.21
CA ASP A 177 23.24 6.97 33.34
C ASP A 177 21.87 6.34 33.04
N PHE A 178 20.81 6.78 33.72
CA PHE A 178 19.46 6.29 33.47
C PHE A 178 19.05 6.55 32.02
N ARG A 179 18.44 5.56 31.36
CA ARG A 179 17.79 5.74 30.06
C ARG A 179 16.46 5.01 30.01
N LEU A 180 15.46 5.69 29.47
CA LEU A 180 14.15 5.13 29.19
C LEU A 180 14.01 4.86 27.70
N TRP A 181 13.86 3.58 27.34
CA TRP A 181 13.64 3.12 25.97
C TRP A 181 12.19 2.66 25.81
N LEU A 182 11.50 3.18 24.80
CA LEU A 182 10.10 2.86 24.52
C LEU A 182 10.02 2.21 23.14
N THR A 183 9.33 1.08 23.00
CA THR A 183 9.03 0.50 21.68
C THR A 183 7.53 0.53 21.42
N SER A 184 7.14 1.03 20.24
CA SER A 184 5.74 1.15 19.87
C SER A 184 5.52 1.14 18.36
N TYR A 185 4.44 0.51 17.89
CA TYR A 185 3.88 0.87 16.59
C TYR A 185 3.29 2.28 16.67
N PRO A 186 3.21 3.01 15.53
CA PRO A 186 2.46 4.26 15.45
C PRO A 186 1.03 4.05 15.95
N SER A 187 0.63 4.80 16.97
CA SER A 187 -0.69 4.68 17.60
C SER A 187 -1.20 6.04 18.06
N PRO A 188 -2.49 6.37 17.86
CA PRO A 188 -3.07 7.63 18.33
C PRO A 188 -3.13 7.73 19.87
N VAL A 189 -2.92 6.61 20.55
CA VAL A 189 -2.94 6.50 22.01
C VAL A 189 -1.61 6.94 22.64
N PHE A 190 -0.52 6.92 21.87
CA PHE A 190 0.80 7.26 22.39
C PHE A 190 0.85 8.77 22.74
N PRO A 191 1.35 9.16 23.93
CA PRO A 191 1.28 10.55 24.38
C PRO A 191 2.08 11.50 23.48
N VAL A 192 1.44 12.61 23.08
CA VAL A 192 2.04 13.61 22.17
C VAL A 192 3.23 14.32 22.82
N SER A 193 3.15 14.59 24.13
CA SER A 193 4.24 15.22 24.89
C SER A 193 5.50 14.35 24.91
N LEU A 194 5.36 13.05 25.21
CA LEU A 194 6.47 12.09 25.14
C LEU A 194 7.06 12.00 23.74
N LEU A 195 6.21 12.04 22.71
CA LEU A 195 6.70 12.12 21.34
C LEU A 195 7.45 13.42 21.09
N GLN A 196 6.99 14.57 21.58
CA GLN A 196 7.68 15.85 21.38
C GLN A 196 9.05 15.88 22.04
N ASP A 197 9.13 15.45 23.30
CA ASP A 197 10.34 15.52 24.12
C ASP A 197 11.34 14.39 23.84
N GLY A 198 10.88 13.24 23.34
CA GLY A 198 11.74 12.09 23.07
C GLY A 198 12.52 12.14 21.76
N ILE A 199 13.57 11.33 21.69
CA ILE A 199 14.31 11.02 20.45
C ILE A 199 13.58 9.87 19.73
N LYS A 200 13.20 10.09 18.47
CA LYS A 200 12.41 9.14 17.67
C LYS A 200 13.36 8.40 16.76
N ILE A 201 13.40 7.08 16.88
CA ILE A 201 14.24 6.20 16.08
C ILE A 201 13.32 5.29 15.29
N THR A 202 13.39 5.36 13.96
CA THR A 202 12.63 4.49 13.05
C THR A 202 13.56 3.42 12.49
N ASP A 203 13.22 2.15 12.74
CA ASP A 203 13.83 1.02 12.03
C ASP A 203 12.90 0.62 10.88
N GLU A 204 13.23 1.08 9.68
CA GLU A 204 12.48 0.75 8.47
C GLU A 204 13.21 -0.35 7.68
N PRO A 205 12.48 -1.33 7.12
CA PRO A 205 13.09 -2.30 6.23
C PRO A 205 13.68 -1.59 5.01
N PRO A 206 14.88 -2.00 4.56
CA PRO A 206 15.52 -1.36 3.43
C PRO A 206 14.65 -1.46 2.17
N ARG A 207 14.57 -0.37 1.41
CA ARG A 207 13.85 -0.34 0.15
C ARG A 207 14.76 -0.76 -1.00
N GLY A 208 14.25 -1.63 -1.86
CA GLY A 208 14.93 -2.10 -3.06
C GLY A 208 15.61 -3.46 -2.87
N LEU A 209 15.72 -4.19 -3.97
CA LEU A 209 16.22 -5.56 -3.99
C LEU A 209 17.66 -5.68 -3.45
N ARG A 210 18.55 -4.77 -3.91
CA ARG A 210 19.95 -4.73 -3.49
C ARG A 210 20.09 -4.53 -1.97
N ALA A 211 19.35 -3.58 -1.41
CA ALA A 211 19.45 -3.25 0.01
C ALA A 211 18.90 -4.38 0.89
N ASN A 212 17.80 -5.03 0.49
CA ASN A 212 17.27 -6.22 1.16
C ASN A 212 18.24 -7.41 1.12
N LEU A 213 18.90 -7.64 -0.03
CA LEU A 213 19.92 -8.67 -0.16
C LEU A 213 21.13 -8.41 0.74
N LEU A 214 21.67 -7.18 0.73
CA LEU A 214 22.77 -6.79 1.61
C LEU A 214 22.41 -6.96 3.08
N LYS A 215 21.20 -6.56 3.49
CA LYS A 215 20.71 -6.77 4.85
C LYS A 215 20.68 -8.26 5.20
N THR A 216 20.15 -9.10 4.32
CA THR A 216 20.07 -10.55 4.53
C THR A 216 21.46 -11.17 4.70
N TYR A 217 22.42 -10.83 3.83
CA TYR A 217 23.79 -11.37 3.89
C TYR A 217 24.61 -10.89 5.09
N ASN A 218 24.36 -9.68 5.58
CA ASN A 218 25.00 -9.14 6.79
C ASN A 218 24.31 -9.60 8.09
N SER A 219 23.15 -10.25 7.99
CA SER A 219 22.41 -10.78 9.14
C SER A 219 22.86 -12.18 9.55
N ASN A 220 22.69 -12.52 10.84
CA ASN A 220 22.92 -13.87 11.32
C ASN A 220 21.78 -14.81 10.87
N PRO A 221 22.09 -16.07 10.50
CA PRO A 221 23.37 -16.75 10.66
C PRO A 221 24.31 -16.65 9.46
N ILE A 222 23.96 -15.94 8.39
CA ILE A 222 24.74 -15.92 7.14
C ILE A 222 26.11 -15.25 7.33
N ASN A 223 26.16 -14.19 8.13
CA ASN A 223 27.40 -13.46 8.45
C ASN A 223 28.28 -14.17 9.50
N ASP A 224 27.86 -15.33 10.02
CA ASP A 224 28.68 -16.13 10.94
C ASP A 224 29.61 -17.05 10.13
N PRO A 225 30.95 -16.88 10.20
CA PRO A 225 31.90 -17.70 9.45
C PRO A 225 31.80 -19.19 9.76
N GLU A 226 31.46 -19.55 11.00
CA GLU A 226 31.31 -20.95 11.41
C GLU A 226 30.10 -21.57 10.73
N PHE A 227 28.97 -20.86 10.72
CA PHE A 227 27.76 -21.30 10.03
C PHE A 227 27.96 -21.37 8.51
N TYR A 228 28.57 -20.34 7.91
CA TYR A 228 28.71 -20.21 6.46
C TYR A 228 29.56 -21.33 5.85
N SER A 229 30.52 -21.86 6.61
CA SER A 229 31.45 -22.92 6.18
C SER A 229 31.05 -24.32 6.66
N ASN A 230 29.87 -24.49 7.28
CA ASN A 230 29.48 -25.74 7.94
C ASN A 230 28.98 -26.84 6.98
N CYS A 231 28.87 -26.57 5.67
CA CYS A 231 28.47 -27.55 4.67
C CYS A 231 29.69 -28.12 3.94
N LYS A 232 30.33 -29.15 4.50
CA LYS A 232 31.63 -29.66 3.99
C LYS A 232 31.58 -30.16 2.54
N GLU A 233 30.74 -31.16 2.24
CA GLU A 233 30.72 -31.81 0.91
C GLU A 233 29.88 -31.06 -0.14
N LEU A 234 28.94 -30.22 0.31
CA LEU A 234 27.98 -29.52 -0.54
C LEU A 234 28.06 -28.00 -0.36
N ASN A 235 29.25 -27.45 -0.12
CA ASN A 235 29.42 -26.01 0.15
C ASN A 235 28.98 -25.13 -1.03
N ILE A 236 29.46 -25.44 -2.24
CA ILE A 236 29.07 -24.71 -3.46
C ILE A 236 27.54 -24.81 -3.71
N PRO A 237 26.91 -26.01 -3.71
CA PRO A 237 25.45 -26.13 -3.76
C PRO A 237 24.73 -25.34 -2.68
N PHE A 238 25.22 -25.34 -1.44
CA PHE A 238 24.66 -24.59 -0.33
C PHE A 238 24.68 -23.09 -0.61
N HIS A 239 25.82 -22.52 -0.99
CA HIS A 239 25.95 -21.08 -1.27
C HIS A 239 25.10 -20.63 -2.45
N LYS A 240 25.02 -21.43 -3.53
CA LYS A 240 24.12 -21.15 -4.66
C LYS A 240 22.66 -21.13 -4.23
N LEU A 241 22.21 -22.11 -3.44
CA LEU A 241 20.83 -22.18 -2.95
C LEU A 241 20.53 -21.11 -1.89
N LEU A 242 21.52 -20.77 -1.06
CA LEU A 242 21.43 -19.70 -0.08
C LEU A 242 21.21 -18.35 -0.76
N PHE A 243 22.02 -18.05 -1.78
CA PHE A 243 21.83 -16.84 -2.60
C PHE A 243 20.46 -16.85 -3.27
N ALA A 244 20.03 -18.00 -3.80
CA ALA A 244 18.72 -18.14 -4.42
C ALA A 244 17.56 -17.88 -3.45
N LEU A 245 17.67 -18.38 -2.22
CA LEU A 245 16.70 -18.17 -1.17
C LEU A 245 16.69 -16.72 -0.68
N ALA A 246 17.85 -16.10 -0.50
CA ALA A 246 17.96 -14.69 -0.12
C ALA A 246 17.37 -13.77 -1.20
N PHE A 247 17.63 -14.06 -2.47
CA PHE A 247 17.05 -13.33 -3.60
C PHE A 247 15.53 -13.52 -3.67
N PHE A 248 15.04 -14.75 -3.47
CA PHE A 248 13.61 -15.01 -3.38
C PHE A 248 12.96 -14.20 -2.24
N HIS A 249 13.57 -14.18 -1.05
CA HIS A 249 13.09 -13.42 0.10
C HIS A 249 13.00 -11.92 -0.20
N ALA A 250 14.07 -11.33 -0.74
CA ALA A 250 14.09 -9.93 -1.12
C ALA A 250 13.05 -9.62 -2.23
N LEU A 251 12.88 -10.52 -3.21
CA LEU A 251 11.90 -10.38 -4.28
C LEU A 251 10.46 -10.35 -3.76
N ILE A 252 10.08 -11.28 -2.88
CA ILE A 252 8.70 -11.35 -2.37
C ILE A 252 8.37 -10.17 -1.44
N GLN A 253 9.35 -9.66 -0.70
CA GLN A 253 9.21 -8.43 0.10
C GLN A 253 8.96 -7.23 -0.81
N GLU A 254 9.81 -7.02 -1.81
CA GLU A 254 9.67 -5.90 -2.75
C GLU A 254 8.40 -5.99 -3.60
N ARG A 255 7.91 -7.20 -3.92
CA ARG A 255 6.62 -7.39 -4.61
C ARG A 255 5.45 -6.71 -3.89
N ARG A 256 5.51 -6.55 -2.56
CA ARG A 256 4.48 -5.86 -1.77
C ARG A 256 4.26 -4.42 -2.23
N SER A 257 5.31 -3.73 -2.69
CA SER A 257 5.23 -2.35 -3.18
C SER A 257 4.30 -2.20 -4.40
N PHE A 258 4.12 -3.26 -5.18
CA PHE A 258 3.22 -3.27 -6.34
C PHE A 258 1.73 -3.46 -5.97
N GLY A 259 1.39 -3.57 -4.68
CA GLY A 259 0.01 -3.76 -4.21
C GLY A 259 -0.65 -4.98 -4.85
N PRO A 260 -1.92 -4.89 -5.33
CA PRO A 260 -2.65 -6.04 -5.90
C PRO A 260 -1.97 -6.71 -7.12
N LEU A 261 -1.11 -6.00 -7.86
CA LEU A 261 -0.31 -6.60 -8.94
C LEU A 261 0.81 -7.50 -8.40
N GLY A 262 1.29 -7.19 -7.20
CA GLY A 262 2.27 -7.96 -6.46
C GLY A 262 1.64 -9.12 -5.68
N TRP A 263 0.72 -8.79 -4.78
CA TRP A 263 0.02 -9.72 -3.90
C TRP A 263 -1.43 -9.27 -3.71
N ASN A 264 -2.39 -10.18 -3.69
CA ASN A 264 -3.79 -9.81 -3.38
C ASN A 264 -3.92 -9.30 -1.94
N VAL A 265 -3.19 -9.91 -1.01
CA VAL A 265 -3.10 -9.50 0.40
C VAL A 265 -1.65 -9.05 0.70
N PRO A 266 -1.43 -7.92 1.40
CA PRO A 266 -0.09 -7.42 1.69
C PRO A 266 0.58 -8.23 2.81
N TYR A 267 1.07 -9.43 2.50
CA TYR A 267 1.76 -10.30 3.47
C TYR A 267 3.07 -9.68 3.96
N GLU A 268 3.41 -10.01 5.20
CA GLU A 268 4.62 -9.55 5.86
C GLU A 268 5.58 -10.73 6.05
N PHE A 269 6.58 -10.77 5.17
CA PHE A 269 7.69 -11.72 5.24
C PHE A 269 8.83 -11.10 6.03
N ASN A 270 9.26 -11.78 7.09
CA ASN A 270 10.16 -11.21 8.10
C ASN A 270 11.45 -12.04 8.26
N GLU A 271 12.37 -11.55 9.08
CA GLU A 271 13.68 -12.17 9.28
C GLU A 271 13.61 -13.60 9.84
N SER A 272 12.56 -13.92 10.61
CA SER A 272 12.36 -15.28 11.10
C SER A 272 12.10 -16.28 9.97
N ASP A 273 11.40 -15.87 8.91
CA ASP A 273 11.07 -16.76 7.79
C ASP A 273 12.33 -17.17 7.04
N ILE A 274 13.19 -16.20 6.70
CA ILE A 274 14.46 -16.45 6.04
C ILE A 274 15.42 -17.22 6.96
N ARG A 275 15.51 -16.85 8.24
CA ARG A 275 16.40 -17.53 9.19
C ARG A 275 16.06 -19.01 9.33
N ILE A 276 14.79 -19.36 9.51
CA ILE A 276 14.37 -20.77 9.63
C ILE A 276 14.62 -21.51 8.31
N SER A 277 14.30 -20.90 7.16
CA SER A 277 14.57 -21.50 5.85
C SER A 277 16.07 -21.75 5.60
N VAL A 278 16.95 -20.84 6.03
CA VAL A 278 18.41 -20.98 5.90
C VAL A 278 18.94 -22.09 6.80
N LEU A 279 18.47 -22.18 8.04
CA LEU A 279 18.83 -23.26 8.96
C LEU A 279 18.38 -24.62 8.42
N GLN A 280 17.13 -24.73 7.94
CA GLN A 280 16.61 -25.95 7.34
C GLN A 280 17.35 -26.34 6.06
N LEU A 281 17.73 -25.37 5.23
CA LEU A 281 18.54 -25.61 4.03
C LEU A 281 19.87 -26.27 4.42
N GLN A 282 20.61 -25.70 5.38
CA GLN A 282 21.87 -26.26 5.85
C GLN A 282 21.68 -27.65 6.47
N MET A 283 20.70 -27.82 7.37
CA MET A 283 20.41 -29.09 8.02
C MET A 283 20.15 -30.19 6.99
N MET A 284 19.27 -29.94 6.01
CA MET A 284 18.96 -30.94 5.00
C MET A 284 20.16 -31.26 4.11
N LEU A 285 20.99 -30.28 3.73
CA LEU A 285 22.19 -30.55 2.95
C LEU A 285 23.20 -31.41 3.70
N ASN A 286 23.34 -31.21 5.01
CA ASN A 286 24.26 -32.00 5.84
C ASN A 286 23.74 -33.43 6.09
N GLU A 287 22.42 -33.63 6.13
CA GLU A 287 21.80 -34.95 6.31
C GLU A 287 21.63 -35.75 5.01
N CYS A 288 21.56 -35.05 3.86
CA CYS A 288 21.42 -35.68 2.56
C CYS A 288 22.78 -36.20 2.07
N GLY A 289 22.99 -37.51 2.15
CA GLY A 289 24.19 -38.21 1.66
C GLY A 289 24.38 -38.16 0.13
N GLY A 290 24.47 -36.95 -0.45
CA GLY A 290 24.82 -36.67 -1.84
C GLY A 290 23.64 -36.36 -2.78
N SER A 291 22.41 -36.76 -2.48
CA SER A 291 21.24 -36.44 -3.31
C SER A 291 20.49 -35.22 -2.80
N LEU A 292 20.45 -34.15 -3.58
CA LEU A 292 19.78 -32.91 -3.19
C LEU A 292 18.24 -33.02 -3.29
N PRO A 293 17.48 -32.89 -2.19
CA PRO A 293 16.02 -33.05 -2.20
C PRO A 293 15.31 -31.73 -2.56
N ILE A 294 15.45 -31.28 -3.80
CA ILE A 294 14.87 -29.99 -4.27
C ILE A 294 13.35 -29.94 -4.03
N GLU A 295 12.63 -31.04 -4.26
CA GLU A 295 11.18 -31.09 -4.04
C GLU A 295 10.81 -30.87 -2.57
N ALA A 296 11.59 -31.46 -1.63
CA ALA A 296 11.39 -31.25 -0.21
C ALA A 296 11.73 -29.80 0.20
N LEU A 297 12.80 -29.23 -0.35
CA LEU A 297 13.17 -27.82 -0.13
C LEU A 297 12.07 -26.86 -0.60
N VAL A 298 11.50 -27.10 -1.79
CA VAL A 298 10.39 -26.33 -2.35
C VAL A 298 9.15 -26.45 -1.47
N TYR A 299 8.81 -27.65 -1.01
CA TYR A 299 7.67 -27.87 -0.12
C TYR A 299 7.85 -27.18 1.23
N LEU A 300 8.98 -27.39 1.92
CA LEU A 300 9.23 -26.78 3.22
C LEU A 300 9.27 -25.26 3.15
N THR A 301 9.97 -24.71 2.16
CA THR A 301 10.07 -23.25 2.01
C THR A 301 8.74 -22.66 1.54
N GLY A 302 8.12 -23.24 0.51
CA GLY A 302 6.95 -22.70 -0.16
C GLY A 302 5.63 -22.95 0.56
N GLU A 303 5.43 -24.12 1.17
CA GLU A 303 4.17 -24.50 1.82
C GLU A 303 4.21 -24.31 3.34
N CYS A 304 5.33 -24.63 4.00
CA CYS A 304 5.44 -24.57 5.46
C CYS A 304 5.89 -23.19 5.96
N ASN A 305 7.06 -22.72 5.54
CA ASN A 305 7.66 -21.50 6.09
C ASN A 305 6.97 -20.24 5.57
N TYR A 306 7.05 -20.00 4.25
CA TYR A 306 6.41 -18.83 3.63
C TYR A 306 4.92 -19.06 3.37
N GLY A 307 4.54 -20.28 2.95
CA GLY A 307 3.15 -20.64 2.66
C GLY A 307 2.22 -20.60 3.87
N GLY A 308 2.75 -20.79 5.08
CA GLY A 308 2.00 -20.63 6.33
C GLY A 308 1.46 -19.20 6.55
N ARG A 309 2.09 -18.19 5.94
CA ARG A 309 1.64 -16.79 5.99
C ARG A 309 0.62 -16.43 4.92
N VAL A 310 0.60 -17.18 3.83
CA VAL A 310 -0.17 -16.85 2.64
C VAL A 310 -1.57 -17.45 2.74
N THR A 311 -2.57 -16.59 2.90
CA THR A 311 -3.96 -16.98 3.11
C THR A 311 -4.72 -17.18 1.80
N ASP A 312 -4.42 -16.39 0.76
CA ASP A 312 -5.10 -16.49 -0.53
C ASP A 312 -4.52 -17.61 -1.40
N ALA A 313 -5.39 -18.41 -2.01
CA ALA A 313 -4.98 -19.56 -2.82
C ALA A 313 -4.24 -19.17 -4.10
N ARG A 314 -4.56 -18.01 -4.70
CA ARG A 314 -3.87 -17.52 -5.92
C ARG A 314 -2.51 -16.97 -5.56
N ASP A 315 -2.40 -16.26 -4.44
CA ASP A 315 -1.12 -15.83 -3.89
C ASP A 315 -0.23 -17.04 -3.52
N ARG A 316 -0.79 -18.10 -2.92
CA ARG A 316 -0.03 -19.33 -2.60
C ARG A 316 0.53 -19.98 -3.86
N ARG A 317 -0.27 -20.05 -4.92
CA ARG A 317 0.17 -20.51 -6.24
C ARG A 317 1.29 -19.62 -6.80
N LEU A 318 1.15 -18.30 -6.70
CA LEU A 318 2.17 -17.36 -7.16
C LEU A 318 3.49 -17.53 -6.38
N LEU A 319 3.43 -17.62 -5.06
CA LEU A 319 4.58 -17.85 -4.18
C LEU A 319 5.33 -19.11 -4.61
N HIS A 320 4.60 -20.23 -4.80
CA HIS A 320 5.19 -21.48 -5.25
C HIS A 320 5.79 -21.36 -6.65
N CYS A 321 5.09 -20.72 -7.61
CA CYS A 321 5.63 -20.48 -8.94
C CYS A 321 6.92 -19.64 -8.93
N LEU A 322 6.99 -18.62 -8.07
CA LEU A 322 8.21 -17.82 -7.89
C LEU A 322 9.32 -18.69 -7.31
N LEU A 323 9.07 -19.43 -6.23
CA LEU A 323 10.06 -20.26 -5.56
C LEU A 323 10.67 -21.32 -6.51
N THR A 324 9.84 -21.95 -7.36
CA THR A 324 10.34 -22.95 -8.34
C THR A 324 11.31 -22.38 -9.38
N LYS A 325 11.34 -21.05 -9.60
CA LYS A 325 12.36 -20.41 -10.44
C LYS A 325 13.72 -20.30 -9.75
N PHE A 326 13.74 -20.34 -8.43
CA PHE A 326 14.96 -20.22 -7.62
C PHE A 326 15.48 -21.60 -7.20
N TYR A 327 14.59 -22.45 -6.68
CA TYR A 327 14.90 -23.84 -6.32
C TYR A 327 14.58 -24.77 -7.48
N ASN A 328 15.55 -24.91 -8.39
CA ASN A 328 15.52 -25.88 -9.48
C ASN A 328 16.93 -26.44 -9.74
N LYS A 329 17.00 -27.48 -10.57
CA LYS A 329 18.28 -28.13 -10.92
C LYS A 329 19.22 -27.20 -11.71
N GLN A 330 18.66 -26.32 -12.54
CA GLN A 330 19.43 -25.41 -13.38
C GLN A 330 20.24 -24.40 -12.55
N THR A 331 19.71 -23.94 -11.41
CA THR A 331 20.41 -23.09 -10.44
C THR A 331 21.75 -23.67 -10.01
N LEU A 332 21.85 -25.01 -9.96
CA LEU A 332 23.04 -25.72 -9.50
C LEU A 332 23.98 -26.05 -10.66
N GLU A 333 23.41 -26.52 -11.77
CA GLU A 333 24.13 -27.01 -12.95
C GLU A 333 24.72 -25.89 -13.81
N ILE A 334 24.04 -24.74 -13.89
CA ILE A 334 24.47 -23.62 -14.73
C ILE A 334 25.40 -22.69 -13.94
N GLU A 335 26.57 -22.39 -14.51
CA GLU A 335 27.45 -21.33 -14.03
C GLU A 335 26.85 -19.96 -14.34
N ASN A 336 26.92 -19.03 -13.39
CA ASN A 336 26.30 -17.70 -13.52
C ASN A 336 24.82 -17.76 -13.90
N TYR A 337 24.07 -18.68 -13.26
CA TYR A 337 22.64 -18.84 -13.50
C TYR A 337 21.91 -17.50 -13.36
N SER A 338 21.20 -17.09 -14.41
CA SER A 338 20.44 -15.85 -14.43
C SER A 338 19.06 -16.07 -13.84
N MET A 339 18.80 -15.45 -12.69
CA MET A 339 17.57 -15.64 -11.92
C MET A 339 16.32 -15.14 -12.63
N CYS A 340 16.47 -14.13 -13.48
CA CYS A 340 15.35 -13.43 -14.15
C CYS A 340 15.58 -13.25 -15.65
N GLY A 341 16.54 -13.98 -16.23
CA GLY A 341 16.96 -13.80 -17.63
C GLY A 341 17.71 -12.49 -17.90
N LEU A 342 18.23 -11.87 -16.84
CA LEU A 342 19.02 -10.64 -16.84
C LEU A 342 20.44 -10.94 -16.33
N LYS A 343 21.45 -10.36 -16.98
CA LYS A 343 22.86 -10.65 -16.67
C LYS A 343 23.31 -9.98 -15.37
N GLU A 344 22.65 -8.89 -14.98
CA GLU A 344 22.95 -8.14 -13.77
C GLU A 344 22.55 -8.91 -12.49
N TYR A 345 21.68 -9.92 -12.63
CA TYR A 345 21.14 -10.71 -11.52
C TYR A 345 21.48 -12.19 -11.73
N CYS A 346 22.78 -12.50 -11.70
CA CYS A 346 23.29 -13.86 -11.77
C CYS A 346 23.76 -14.36 -10.40
N ILE A 347 23.85 -15.67 -10.25
CA ILE A 347 24.49 -16.29 -9.09
C ILE A 347 25.99 -16.38 -9.37
N PRO A 348 26.86 -15.66 -8.66
CA PRO A 348 28.30 -15.72 -8.89
C PRO A 348 28.84 -17.12 -8.58
N VAL A 349 29.91 -17.52 -9.29
CA VAL A 349 30.63 -18.77 -9.04
C VAL A 349 31.72 -18.49 -8.00
N CYS A 350 31.32 -18.31 -6.75
CA CYS A 350 32.21 -18.03 -5.63
C CYS A 350 31.77 -18.78 -4.37
N ASP A 351 32.73 -19.00 -3.48
CA ASP A 351 32.52 -19.66 -2.18
C ASP A 351 32.76 -18.71 -1.01
N ASP A 352 33.33 -17.52 -1.24
CA ASP A 352 33.58 -16.53 -0.19
C ASP A 352 32.36 -15.61 -0.01
N TRP A 353 32.00 -15.38 1.25
CA TRP A 353 30.92 -14.48 1.65
C TRP A 353 31.17 -13.05 1.12
N LYS A 354 32.43 -12.58 1.16
CA LYS A 354 32.78 -11.23 0.70
C LYS A 354 32.51 -11.03 -0.79
N GLU A 355 32.82 -12.03 -1.62
CA GLU A 355 32.59 -11.96 -3.05
C GLU A 355 31.10 -11.88 -3.39
N PHE A 356 30.23 -12.58 -2.64
CA PHE A 356 28.78 -12.42 -2.77
C PHE A 356 28.32 -11.01 -2.38
N VAL A 357 28.82 -10.47 -1.26
CA VAL A 357 28.47 -9.11 -0.81
C VAL A 357 28.91 -8.06 -1.83
N ASP A 358 30.13 -8.17 -2.35
CA ASP A 358 30.66 -7.27 -3.39
C ASP A 358 29.83 -7.38 -4.67
N HIS A 359 29.47 -8.59 -5.09
CA HIS A 359 28.59 -8.81 -6.24
C HIS A 359 27.22 -8.14 -6.05
N ILE A 360 26.58 -8.29 -4.89
CA ILE A 360 25.32 -7.60 -4.57
C ILE A 360 25.52 -6.07 -4.63
N GLY A 361 26.68 -5.58 -4.19
CA GLY A 361 27.08 -4.17 -4.30
C GLY A 361 27.15 -3.63 -5.73
N THR A 362 27.36 -4.49 -6.75
CA THR A 362 27.37 -4.08 -8.16
C THR A 362 25.97 -3.96 -8.78
N MET A 363 24.92 -4.46 -8.11
CA MET A 363 23.56 -4.46 -8.65
C MET A 363 22.98 -3.02 -8.76
N PRO A 364 22.10 -2.77 -9.76
CA PRO A 364 21.42 -1.47 -9.90
C PRO A 364 20.63 -1.07 -8.66
N LEU A 365 20.62 0.22 -8.33
CA LEU A 365 19.79 0.77 -7.24
C LEU A 365 18.30 0.67 -7.56
N SER A 366 17.90 1.06 -8.78
CA SER A 366 16.54 0.91 -9.27
C SER A 366 16.37 -0.44 -9.96
N THR A 367 15.42 -1.24 -9.48
CA THR A 367 15.16 -2.60 -9.97
C THR A 367 13.97 -2.61 -10.92
N GLN A 368 14.15 -3.21 -12.10
CA GLN A 368 13.08 -3.28 -13.11
C GLN A 368 11.96 -4.27 -12.71
N PRO A 369 10.68 -4.01 -13.04
CA PRO A 369 9.53 -4.89 -12.80
C PRO A 369 9.71 -6.33 -13.25
N ARG A 370 10.48 -6.51 -14.33
CA ARG A 370 10.77 -7.82 -14.93
C ARG A 370 11.43 -8.76 -13.93
N VAL A 371 12.26 -8.25 -13.02
CA VAL A 371 12.90 -9.04 -11.95
C VAL A 371 11.85 -9.66 -11.03
N PHE A 372 10.76 -8.94 -10.76
CA PHE A 372 9.64 -9.40 -9.95
C PHE A 372 8.63 -10.25 -10.73
N GLY A 373 8.88 -10.53 -12.02
CA GLY A 373 7.96 -11.22 -12.92
C GLY A 373 6.77 -10.37 -13.37
N LEU A 374 6.93 -9.04 -13.37
CA LEU A 374 5.90 -8.07 -13.75
C LEU A 374 6.23 -7.38 -15.08
N HIS A 375 5.20 -6.84 -15.73
CA HIS A 375 5.34 -5.98 -16.92
C HIS A 375 5.82 -4.59 -16.51
N GLN A 376 6.48 -3.85 -17.42
CA GLN A 376 7.01 -2.50 -17.15
C GLN A 376 5.93 -1.52 -16.65
N ASN A 377 4.70 -1.62 -17.16
CA ASN A 377 3.55 -0.81 -16.69
C ASN A 377 3.20 -0.97 -15.20
N ALA A 378 3.73 -2.01 -14.52
CA ALA A 378 3.53 -2.17 -13.08
C ALA A 378 4.21 -1.05 -12.28
N ASP A 379 5.34 -0.51 -12.76
CA ASP A 379 6.00 0.66 -12.16
C ASP A 379 5.09 1.87 -12.21
N ILE A 380 4.48 2.16 -13.36
CA ILE A 380 3.57 3.31 -13.52
C ILE A 380 2.50 3.31 -12.40
N THR A 381 1.90 2.14 -12.13
CA THR A 381 0.87 2.00 -11.09
C THR A 381 1.46 2.10 -9.67
N LYS A 382 2.66 1.58 -9.44
CA LYS A 382 3.37 1.68 -8.15
C LYS A 382 3.75 3.15 -7.88
N ASP A 383 4.46 3.76 -8.80
CA ASP A 383 5.01 5.10 -8.66
C ASP A 383 3.89 6.14 -8.59
N SER A 384 2.81 6.00 -9.38
CA SER A 384 1.63 6.88 -9.25
C SER A 384 1.00 6.82 -7.86
N ARG A 385 0.97 5.64 -7.21
CA ARG A 385 0.46 5.51 -5.84
C ARG A 385 1.39 6.14 -4.82
N GLU A 386 2.70 6.03 -5.01
CA GLU A 386 3.70 6.67 -4.16
C GLU A 386 3.60 8.20 -4.26
N VAL A 387 3.40 8.73 -5.47
CA VAL A 387 3.17 10.15 -5.73
C VAL A 387 1.87 10.63 -5.07
N ASP A 388 0.78 9.85 -5.19
CA ASP A 388 -0.48 10.16 -4.50
C ASP A 388 -0.31 10.19 -2.98
N GLN A 389 0.45 9.25 -2.41
CA GLN A 389 0.74 9.22 -0.97
C GLN A 389 1.58 10.43 -0.54
N LEU A 390 2.61 10.77 -1.32
CA LEU A 390 3.46 11.93 -1.07
C LEU A 390 2.63 13.22 -1.05
N PHE A 391 1.81 13.46 -2.07
CA PHE A 391 0.98 14.66 -2.13
C PHE A 391 -0.11 14.69 -1.04
N ARG A 392 -0.67 13.54 -0.66
CA ARG A 392 -1.58 13.49 0.50
C ARG A 392 -0.86 13.87 1.79
N GLY A 393 0.39 13.43 1.97
CA GLY A 393 1.23 13.84 3.09
C GLY A 393 1.48 15.34 3.10
N VAL A 394 1.84 15.92 1.96
CA VAL A 394 2.04 17.38 1.82
C VAL A 394 0.76 18.15 2.14
N LEU A 395 -0.39 17.73 1.61
CA LEU A 395 -1.69 18.35 1.90
C LEU A 395 -2.09 18.23 3.38
N ALA A 396 -1.67 17.16 4.06
CA ALA A 396 -1.92 16.99 5.50
C ALA A 396 -1.07 17.92 6.38
N LEU A 397 0.09 18.36 5.89
CA LEU A 397 0.97 19.32 6.56
C LEU A 397 0.54 20.78 6.34
N GLU A 398 -0.29 21.04 5.32
CA GLU A 398 -0.86 22.36 5.11
C GLU A 398 -1.74 22.73 6.32
N PRO A 399 -1.63 23.95 6.88
CA PRO A 399 -2.44 24.35 8.02
C PRO A 399 -3.92 24.18 7.66
N GLN A 400 -4.56 23.19 8.28
CA GLN A 400 -5.95 22.89 7.99
C GLN A 400 -6.76 24.13 8.36
N ILE A 401 -7.32 24.78 7.32
CA ILE A 401 -8.29 25.85 7.48
C ILE A 401 -9.38 25.28 8.37
N SER A 402 -9.43 25.74 9.61
CA SER A 402 -10.51 25.41 10.53
C SER A 402 -11.81 25.81 9.84
N ALA A 403 -12.83 24.93 9.87
CA ALA A 403 -14.09 25.17 9.18
C ALA A 403 -14.79 26.47 9.63
N SER A 404 -14.39 27.04 10.78
CA SER A 404 -14.80 28.36 11.26
C SER A 404 -14.25 29.54 10.43
N VAL A 405 -13.25 29.33 9.58
CA VAL A 405 -12.74 30.29 8.60
C VAL A 405 -12.90 29.70 7.20
N ALA A 406 -14.09 29.19 6.87
CA ALA A 406 -14.43 28.95 5.48
C ALA A 406 -14.28 30.27 4.73
N THR A 407 -13.33 30.35 3.80
CA THR A 407 -13.21 31.53 2.94
C THR A 407 -14.48 31.65 2.10
N GLU A 408 -14.95 32.87 1.86
CA GLU A 408 -16.13 33.11 1.01
C GLU A 408 -16.03 32.33 -0.32
N ALA A 409 -14.83 32.26 -0.90
CA ALA A 409 -14.56 31.47 -2.09
C ALA A 409 -14.85 29.97 -1.93
N SER A 410 -14.46 29.35 -0.82
CA SER A 410 -14.71 27.91 -0.57
C SER A 410 -16.20 27.59 -0.40
N THR A 411 -16.96 28.48 0.23
CA THR A 411 -18.40 28.29 0.46
C THR A 411 -19.20 28.37 -0.84
N VAL A 412 -18.89 29.36 -1.70
CA VAL A 412 -19.51 29.50 -3.03
C VAL A 412 -19.23 28.26 -3.88
N VAL A 413 -17.98 27.77 -3.89
CA VAL A 413 -17.61 26.56 -4.63
C VAL A 413 -18.41 25.34 -4.17
N VAL A 414 -18.58 25.15 -2.86
CA VAL A 414 -19.36 24.01 -2.34
C VAL A 414 -20.84 24.15 -2.68
N GLN A 415 -21.40 25.36 -2.65
CA GLN A 415 -22.78 25.61 -3.06
C GLN A 415 -23.01 25.25 -4.52
N ASP A 416 -22.17 25.74 -5.42
CA ASP A 416 -22.26 25.47 -6.86
C ASP A 416 -22.15 23.96 -7.15
N LEU A 417 -21.17 23.30 -6.54
CA LEU A 417 -20.95 21.86 -6.68
C LEU A 417 -22.15 21.05 -6.19
N THR A 418 -22.70 21.45 -5.04
CA THR A 418 -23.86 20.78 -4.44
C THR A 418 -25.10 20.95 -5.32
N MET A 419 -25.32 22.15 -5.89
CA MET A 419 -26.41 22.41 -6.83
C MET A 419 -26.26 21.61 -8.12
N GLU A 420 -25.06 21.52 -8.67
CA GLU A 420 -24.80 20.73 -9.88
C GLU A 420 -25.02 19.23 -9.65
N ILE A 421 -24.51 18.69 -8.54
CA ILE A 421 -24.75 17.29 -8.19
C ILE A 421 -26.25 17.04 -8.02
N LEU A 422 -26.97 17.91 -7.30
CA LEU A 422 -28.41 17.75 -7.10
C LEU A 422 -29.21 17.83 -8.41
N SER A 423 -28.81 18.70 -9.35
CA SER A 423 -29.51 18.88 -10.63
C SER A 423 -29.32 17.69 -11.57
N ARG A 424 -28.16 17.04 -11.54
CA ARG A 424 -27.86 15.86 -12.36
C ARG A 424 -28.43 14.55 -11.81
N MET A 425 -28.75 14.48 -10.52
CA MET A 425 -29.21 13.23 -9.88
C MET A 425 -30.65 12.87 -10.27
N PRO A 426 -30.90 11.73 -10.95
CA PRO A 426 -32.23 11.34 -11.40
C PRO A 426 -33.18 11.08 -10.23
N PRO A 427 -34.51 11.00 -10.44
CA PRO A 427 -35.44 10.60 -9.39
C PRO A 427 -35.16 9.18 -8.88
N ILE A 428 -35.65 8.90 -7.67
CA ILE A 428 -35.58 7.56 -7.07
C ILE A 428 -36.43 6.61 -7.92
N PHE A 429 -35.95 5.38 -8.15
CA PHE A 429 -36.69 4.39 -8.91
C PHE A 429 -37.98 4.01 -8.19
N ASP A 430 -39.11 4.03 -8.92
CA ASP A 430 -40.39 3.57 -8.39
C ASP A 430 -40.43 2.04 -8.32
N MET A 431 -40.28 1.51 -7.11
CA MET A 431 -40.26 0.08 -6.88
C MET A 431 -41.60 -0.60 -7.17
N THR A 432 -42.73 0.13 -7.08
CA THR A 432 -44.05 -0.45 -7.34
C THR A 432 -44.23 -0.76 -8.83
N LEU A 433 -43.90 0.21 -9.69
CA LEU A 433 -43.92 0.03 -11.14
C LEU A 433 -42.94 -1.07 -11.60
N VAL A 434 -41.77 -1.16 -10.97
CA VAL A 434 -40.78 -2.20 -11.27
C VAL A 434 -41.28 -3.58 -10.85
N GLU A 435 -41.99 -3.69 -9.72
CA GLU A 435 -42.59 -4.94 -9.25
C GLU A 435 -43.70 -5.45 -10.15
N ASP A 436 -44.51 -4.54 -10.68
CA ASP A 436 -45.56 -4.87 -11.64
C ASP A 436 -44.98 -5.32 -12.99
N LYS A 437 -43.92 -4.65 -13.48
CA LYS A 437 -43.28 -4.98 -14.76
C LYS A 437 -42.38 -6.21 -14.68
N TYR A 438 -41.70 -6.41 -13.55
CA TYR A 438 -40.76 -7.52 -13.31
C TYR A 438 -41.14 -8.30 -12.04
N PRO A 439 -42.26 -9.03 -12.06
CA PRO A 439 -42.71 -9.81 -10.91
C PRO A 439 -41.73 -10.94 -10.60
N ILE A 440 -41.74 -11.40 -9.34
CA ILE A 440 -40.95 -12.57 -8.94
C ILE A 440 -41.45 -13.77 -9.73
N ASN A 441 -40.59 -14.30 -10.60
CA ASN A 441 -40.91 -15.44 -11.43
C ASN A 441 -39.90 -16.56 -11.19
N TYR A 442 -40.40 -17.75 -10.90
CA TYR A 442 -39.56 -18.94 -10.77
C TYR A 442 -38.74 -19.22 -12.03
N SER A 443 -39.22 -18.90 -13.23
CA SER A 443 -38.41 -19.13 -14.44
C SER A 443 -37.38 -18.02 -14.72
N GLN A 444 -37.46 -16.88 -14.03
CA GLN A 444 -36.63 -15.70 -14.32
C GLN A 444 -36.10 -15.05 -13.03
N SER A 445 -34.98 -15.57 -12.53
CA SER A 445 -34.30 -15.09 -11.32
C SER A 445 -33.76 -13.67 -11.45
N MET A 446 -33.52 -13.20 -12.67
CA MET A 446 -32.96 -11.88 -12.92
C MET A 446 -33.89 -10.75 -12.48
N ASN A 447 -35.20 -10.97 -12.44
CA ASN A 447 -36.17 -9.99 -11.92
C ASN A 447 -35.88 -9.68 -10.44
N THR A 448 -35.58 -10.71 -9.65
CA THR A 448 -35.22 -10.56 -8.23
C THR A 448 -33.88 -9.83 -8.08
N VAL A 449 -32.89 -10.12 -8.94
CA VAL A 449 -31.60 -9.43 -8.95
C VAL A 449 -31.80 -7.94 -9.24
N LEU A 450 -32.54 -7.60 -10.31
CA LEU A 450 -32.86 -6.22 -10.67
C LEU A 450 -33.48 -5.45 -9.49
N ARG A 451 -34.50 -6.02 -8.85
CA ARG A 451 -35.16 -5.39 -7.69
C ARG A 451 -34.21 -5.13 -6.53
N GLN A 452 -33.37 -6.11 -6.18
CA GLN A 452 -32.40 -5.96 -5.09
C GLN A 452 -31.36 -4.88 -5.38
N GLU A 453 -30.90 -4.80 -6.63
CA GLU A 453 -29.94 -3.81 -7.08
C GLU A 453 -30.54 -2.39 -7.03
N LEU A 454 -31.75 -2.21 -7.57
CA LEU A 454 -32.46 -0.94 -7.53
C LEU A 454 -32.72 -0.45 -6.10
N LEU A 455 -33.06 -1.35 -5.17
CA LEU A 455 -33.21 -0.98 -3.75
C LEU A 455 -31.91 -0.45 -3.15
N ARG A 456 -30.75 -1.02 -3.52
CA ARG A 456 -29.45 -0.52 -3.06
C ARG A 456 -29.12 0.85 -3.67
N TYR A 457 -29.34 1.01 -4.97
CA TYR A 457 -29.16 2.31 -5.63
C TYR A 457 -30.11 3.39 -5.10
N ASN A 458 -31.36 3.05 -4.78
CA ASN A 458 -32.31 3.97 -4.17
C ASN A 458 -31.83 4.45 -2.79
N ARG A 459 -31.27 3.55 -1.97
CA ARG A 459 -30.68 3.94 -0.68
C ARG A 459 -29.50 4.90 -0.88
N LEU A 460 -28.57 4.58 -1.78
CA LEU A 460 -27.43 5.44 -2.10
C LEU A 460 -27.87 6.81 -2.61
N LEU A 461 -28.80 6.84 -3.57
CA LEU A 461 -29.32 8.06 -4.17
C LEU A 461 -30.03 8.95 -3.12
N SER A 462 -30.74 8.33 -2.18
CA SER A 462 -31.36 9.03 -1.06
C SER A 462 -30.31 9.65 -0.14
N THR A 463 -29.27 8.90 0.23
CA THR A 463 -28.15 9.41 1.03
C THR A 463 -27.45 10.59 0.36
N VAL A 464 -27.14 10.46 -0.93
CA VAL A 464 -26.51 11.52 -1.74
C VAL A 464 -27.40 12.77 -1.76
N LYS A 465 -28.69 12.65 -2.10
CA LYS A 465 -29.60 13.80 -2.15
C LYS A 465 -29.80 14.48 -0.80
N ASN A 466 -29.93 13.71 0.28
CA ASN A 466 -30.15 14.25 1.62
C ASN A 466 -28.91 14.98 2.14
N SER A 467 -27.73 14.35 2.04
CA SER A 467 -26.48 14.98 2.47
C SER A 467 -26.17 16.27 1.69
N MET A 468 -26.45 16.32 0.38
CA MET A 468 -26.30 17.54 -0.41
C MET A 468 -27.27 18.64 0.04
N LYS A 469 -28.52 18.31 0.35
CA LYS A 469 -29.49 19.28 0.90
C LYS A 469 -29.06 19.79 2.28
N GLU A 470 -28.58 18.90 3.15
CA GLU A 470 -28.12 19.26 4.49
C GLU A 470 -26.89 20.16 4.46
N VAL A 471 -25.91 19.88 3.59
CA VAL A 471 -24.75 20.76 3.36
C VAL A 471 -25.21 22.11 2.82
N MET A 472 -26.12 22.16 1.85
CA MET A 472 -26.67 23.41 1.32
C MET A 472 -27.34 24.25 2.42
N SER A 473 -28.23 23.66 3.21
CA SER A 473 -28.90 24.37 4.31
C SER A 473 -27.92 24.79 5.41
N ALA A 474 -26.88 24.01 5.70
CA ALA A 474 -25.85 24.40 6.66
C ALA A 474 -25.00 25.58 6.17
N VAL A 475 -24.60 25.59 4.91
CA VAL A 475 -23.85 26.71 4.31
C VAL A 475 -24.71 27.98 4.22
N ASN A 476 -26.01 27.83 4.00
CA ASN A 476 -26.96 28.96 4.01
C ASN A 476 -27.32 29.45 5.43
N GLY A 477 -26.81 28.81 6.49
CA GLY A 477 -27.09 29.17 7.88
C GLY A 477 -28.47 28.75 8.39
N GLU A 478 -29.19 27.91 7.64
CA GLU A 478 -30.52 27.39 8.02
C GLU A 478 -30.43 26.21 9.00
N CYS A 479 -29.32 25.46 8.96
CA CYS A 479 -29.06 24.30 9.81
C CYS A 479 -27.71 24.44 10.51
N VAL A 480 -27.58 23.87 11.72
CA VAL A 480 -26.32 23.83 12.46
C VAL A 480 -25.38 22.81 11.81
N MET A 481 -24.12 23.19 11.64
CA MET A 481 -23.06 22.32 11.14
C MET A 481 -22.80 21.17 12.14
N SER A 482 -23.29 19.97 11.83
CA SER A 482 -22.97 18.76 12.57
C SER A 482 -21.61 18.20 12.14
N ALA A 483 -21.01 17.31 12.95
CA ALA A 483 -19.75 16.65 12.60
C ALA A 483 -19.83 15.88 11.25
N GLU A 484 -20.99 15.30 10.94
CA GLU A 484 -21.21 14.58 9.68
C GLU A 484 -21.29 15.54 8.48
N ILE A 485 -21.95 16.70 8.64
CA ILE A 485 -22.03 17.73 7.60
C ILE A 485 -20.66 18.37 7.41
N GLU A 486 -19.92 18.66 8.48
CA GLU A 486 -18.57 19.21 8.41
C GLU A 486 -17.61 18.27 7.67
N THR A 487 -17.69 16.96 7.95
CA THR A 487 -16.90 15.95 7.26
C THR A 487 -17.26 15.88 5.77
N THR A 488 -18.55 15.96 5.45
CA THR A 488 -19.03 15.99 4.06
C THR A 488 -18.56 17.25 3.34
N TYR A 489 -18.67 18.42 3.98
CA TYR A 489 -18.20 19.71 3.47
C TYR A 489 -16.71 19.67 3.17
N LYS A 490 -15.88 19.22 4.12
CA LYS A 490 -14.43 19.07 3.93
C LYS A 490 -14.12 18.14 2.76
N ALA A 491 -14.81 17.01 2.63
CA ALA A 491 -14.65 16.07 1.52
C ALA A 491 -14.96 16.72 0.17
N LEU A 492 -16.03 17.51 0.07
CA LEU A 492 -16.39 18.24 -1.15
C LEU A 492 -15.33 19.28 -1.53
N VAL A 493 -14.83 20.06 -0.56
CA VAL A 493 -13.77 21.06 -0.79
C VAL A 493 -12.51 20.41 -1.36
N ILE A 494 -12.11 19.24 -0.83
CA ILE A 494 -10.92 18.52 -1.29
C ILE A 494 -11.16 17.67 -2.56
N GLY A 495 -12.40 17.55 -3.05
CA GLY A 495 -12.76 16.78 -4.25
C GLY A 495 -12.82 15.26 -4.01
N GLN A 496 -13.04 14.83 -2.78
CA GLN A 496 -13.19 13.42 -2.38
C GLN A 496 -14.66 13.03 -2.21
N VAL A 497 -14.95 11.73 -2.37
CA VAL A 497 -16.28 11.20 -2.13
C VAL A 497 -16.56 11.21 -0.61
N PRO A 498 -17.66 11.82 -0.16
CA PRO A 498 -18.00 11.84 1.27
C PRO A 498 -18.06 10.45 1.90
N PRO A 499 -17.53 10.25 3.12
CA PRO A 499 -17.53 8.94 3.79
C PRO A 499 -18.93 8.33 3.95
N CYS A 500 -19.94 9.16 4.22
CA CYS A 500 -21.33 8.73 4.36
C CYS A 500 -21.91 8.10 3.08
N TRP A 501 -21.40 8.50 1.90
CA TRP A 501 -21.77 7.89 0.62
C TRP A 501 -21.08 6.54 0.49
N LEU A 502 -19.80 6.45 0.81
CA LEU A 502 -19.00 5.23 0.70
C LEU A 502 -19.58 4.07 1.53
N THR A 503 -20.09 4.35 2.74
CA THR A 503 -20.78 3.34 3.58
C THR A 503 -22.01 2.73 2.90
N ARG A 504 -22.64 3.46 1.98
CA ARG A 504 -23.84 3.04 1.25
C ARG A 504 -23.58 2.86 -0.24
N SER A 505 -22.32 2.78 -0.67
CA SER A 505 -21.89 2.69 -2.07
C SER A 505 -21.35 1.31 -2.43
N TYR A 506 -21.23 1.06 -3.73
CA TYR A 506 -20.36 0.02 -4.27
C TYR A 506 -18.87 0.39 -4.07
N PRO A 507 -17.96 -0.59 -4.04
CA PRO A 507 -16.52 -0.34 -3.88
C PRO A 507 -15.97 0.58 -4.98
N THR A 508 -15.26 1.64 -4.59
CA THR A 508 -14.68 2.62 -5.51
C THR A 508 -13.43 3.27 -4.93
N LEU A 509 -12.50 3.66 -5.81
CA LEU A 509 -11.35 4.50 -5.50
C LEU A 509 -11.38 5.81 -6.33
N LYS A 510 -12.52 6.11 -6.96
CA LYS A 510 -12.70 7.29 -7.82
C LYS A 510 -12.77 8.56 -6.97
N ASN A 511 -12.24 9.66 -7.49
CA ASN A 511 -12.49 10.99 -6.95
C ASN A 511 -13.96 11.40 -7.14
N LEU A 512 -14.37 12.51 -6.52
CA LEU A 512 -15.78 12.92 -6.49
C LEU A 512 -16.39 13.05 -7.90
N ALA A 513 -15.71 13.75 -8.82
CA ALA A 513 -16.22 13.96 -10.18
C ALA A 513 -16.41 12.65 -10.95
N ARG A 514 -15.40 11.77 -10.93
CA ARG A 514 -15.48 10.46 -11.60
C ARG A 514 -16.49 9.53 -10.92
N TYR A 515 -16.68 9.65 -9.61
CA TYR A 515 -17.67 8.89 -8.87
C TYR A 515 -19.10 9.28 -9.27
N VAL A 516 -19.41 10.59 -9.30
CA VAL A 516 -20.73 11.08 -9.69
C VAL A 516 -21.06 10.67 -11.12
N ALA A 517 -20.14 10.83 -12.07
CA ALA A 517 -20.34 10.39 -13.45
C ALA A 517 -20.58 8.87 -13.56
N ASP A 518 -19.78 8.06 -12.84
CA ASP A 518 -19.93 6.61 -12.80
C ASP A 518 -21.28 6.18 -12.20
N LEU A 519 -21.74 6.84 -11.13
CA LEU A 519 -23.04 6.61 -10.53
C LEU A 519 -24.17 6.90 -11.52
N LEU A 520 -24.12 8.03 -12.22
CA LEU A 520 -25.12 8.37 -13.23
C LEU A 520 -25.18 7.33 -14.36
N HIS A 521 -24.02 6.81 -14.80
CA HIS A 521 -24.00 5.74 -15.81
C HIS A 521 -24.62 4.44 -15.30
N ARG A 522 -24.35 4.06 -14.05
CA ARG A 522 -24.98 2.88 -13.43
C ARG A 522 -26.50 3.04 -13.37
N LEU A 523 -26.98 4.20 -12.95
CA LEU A 523 -28.42 4.49 -12.90
C LEU A 523 -29.04 4.43 -14.30
N LYS A 524 -28.36 4.95 -15.32
CA LYS A 524 -28.80 4.88 -16.72
C LYS A 524 -28.87 3.43 -17.24
N PHE A 525 -27.91 2.59 -16.87
CA PHE A 525 -27.90 1.16 -17.23
C PHE A 525 -29.15 0.45 -16.69
N PHE A 526 -29.50 0.69 -15.43
CA PHE A 526 -30.70 0.09 -14.83
C PHE A 526 -32.01 0.72 -15.34
N ASN A 527 -32.05 2.03 -15.63
CA ASN A 527 -33.20 2.66 -16.28
C ASN A 527 -33.51 2.04 -17.64
N ARG A 528 -32.50 1.84 -18.50
CA ARG A 528 -32.68 1.15 -19.79
C ARG A 528 -33.19 -0.27 -19.62
N TRP A 529 -32.70 -1.01 -18.62
CA TRP A 529 -33.25 -2.33 -18.31
C TRP A 529 -34.72 -2.22 -17.92
N ILE A 530 -35.10 -1.27 -17.06
CA ILE A 530 -36.51 -1.07 -16.68
C ILE A 530 -37.37 -0.78 -17.92
N GLU A 531 -36.94 0.10 -18.81
CA GLU A 531 -37.68 0.54 -20.01
C GLU A 531 -37.75 -0.53 -21.10
N ASP A 532 -36.60 -1.03 -21.56
CA ASP A 532 -36.46 -1.84 -22.78
C ASP A 532 -36.53 -3.36 -22.53
N GLY A 533 -36.46 -3.79 -21.27
CA GLY A 533 -36.41 -5.21 -20.91
C GLY A 533 -35.00 -5.68 -20.53
N MET A 534 -34.91 -6.98 -20.21
CA MET A 534 -33.63 -7.61 -19.89
C MET A 534 -32.65 -7.50 -21.06
N PRO A 535 -31.41 -7.02 -20.82
CA PRO A 535 -30.44 -6.85 -21.89
C PRO A 535 -29.71 -8.15 -22.24
N ASP A 536 -29.12 -8.19 -23.43
CA ASP A 536 -28.28 -9.31 -23.88
C ASP A 536 -26.83 -9.16 -23.36
N VAL A 537 -26.37 -7.92 -23.22
CA VAL A 537 -25.05 -7.56 -22.70
C VAL A 537 -25.22 -6.86 -21.36
N PHE A 538 -24.53 -7.37 -20.34
CA PHE A 538 -24.59 -6.83 -18.99
C PHE A 538 -23.27 -6.14 -18.63
N TRP A 539 -23.35 -4.91 -18.14
CA TRP A 539 -22.20 -4.24 -17.55
C TRP A 539 -21.92 -4.83 -16.15
N PHE A 540 -21.07 -5.85 -16.09
CA PHE A 540 -20.84 -6.64 -14.88
C PHE A 540 -20.36 -5.81 -13.68
N SER A 541 -19.44 -4.86 -13.89
CA SER A 541 -18.96 -3.97 -12.83
C SER A 541 -19.96 -2.88 -12.46
N GLY A 542 -21.04 -2.71 -13.24
CA GLY A 542 -22.17 -1.82 -12.99
C GLY A 542 -23.08 -2.31 -11.86
N PHE A 543 -23.02 -3.59 -11.49
CA PHE A 543 -23.79 -4.13 -10.38
C PHE A 543 -23.19 -3.71 -9.03
N PHE A 544 -24.08 -3.40 -8.09
CA PHE A 544 -23.78 -3.16 -6.69
C PHE A 544 -23.29 -4.44 -6.01
N PHE A 545 -23.91 -5.59 -6.31
CA PHE A 545 -23.49 -6.90 -5.83
C PHE A 545 -23.46 -7.95 -6.95
N PRO A 546 -22.32 -8.08 -7.67
CA PRO A 546 -22.19 -8.98 -8.82
C PRO A 546 -22.44 -10.46 -8.51
N ASN A 547 -22.24 -10.90 -7.26
CA ASN A 547 -22.49 -12.29 -6.86
C ASN A 547 -23.98 -12.69 -6.97
N SER A 548 -24.91 -11.76 -6.68
CA SER A 548 -26.35 -12.01 -6.91
C SER A 548 -26.63 -12.22 -8.40
N PHE A 549 -25.99 -11.43 -9.27
CA PHE A 549 -26.10 -11.58 -10.72
C PHE A 549 -25.61 -12.95 -11.19
N LEU A 550 -24.41 -13.38 -10.79
CA LEU A 550 -23.86 -14.70 -11.15
C LEU A 550 -24.73 -15.84 -10.63
N THR A 551 -25.30 -15.69 -9.44
CA THR A 551 -26.20 -16.69 -8.86
C THR A 551 -27.52 -16.74 -9.62
N GLY A 552 -28.08 -15.58 -10.00
CA GLY A 552 -29.28 -15.49 -10.83
C GLY A 552 -29.11 -16.14 -12.20
N LEU A 553 -27.95 -15.95 -12.85
CA LEU A 553 -27.60 -16.63 -14.10
C LEU A 553 -27.52 -18.15 -13.92
N ARG A 554 -26.84 -18.63 -12.88
CA ARG A 554 -26.75 -20.07 -12.58
C ARG A 554 -28.11 -20.68 -12.30
N GLN A 555 -28.97 -19.98 -11.56
CA GLN A 555 -30.34 -20.42 -11.28
C GLN A 555 -31.17 -20.53 -12.57
N ASN A 556 -31.11 -19.52 -13.44
CA ASN A 556 -31.80 -19.56 -14.72
C ASN A 556 -31.32 -20.71 -15.61
N PHE A 557 -30.01 -20.90 -15.69
CA PHE A 557 -29.42 -22.01 -16.44
C PHE A 557 -29.86 -23.36 -15.89
N SER A 558 -29.68 -23.57 -14.58
CA SER A 558 -30.08 -24.78 -13.84
C SER A 558 -31.56 -25.13 -14.07
N ARG A 559 -32.46 -24.14 -14.02
CA ARG A 559 -33.90 -24.32 -14.25
C ARG A 559 -34.21 -24.67 -15.71
N LYS A 560 -33.51 -24.06 -16.67
CA LYS A 560 -33.68 -24.34 -18.10
C LYS A 560 -33.16 -25.73 -18.50
N THR A 561 -32.04 -26.18 -17.91
CA THR A 561 -31.40 -27.46 -18.23
C THR A 561 -31.78 -28.60 -17.29
N HIS A 562 -32.59 -28.33 -16.26
CA HIS A 562 -32.95 -29.27 -15.19
C HIS A 562 -31.73 -29.93 -14.51
N THR A 563 -30.60 -29.22 -14.44
CA THR A 563 -29.38 -29.69 -13.76
C THR A 563 -29.25 -29.03 -12.38
N PRO A 564 -28.84 -29.75 -11.32
CA PRO A 564 -28.64 -29.16 -10.00
C PRO A 564 -27.65 -27.99 -10.03
N ILE A 565 -27.97 -26.89 -9.36
CA ILE A 565 -27.14 -25.67 -9.36
C ILE A 565 -25.70 -25.93 -8.90
N ASP A 566 -25.50 -26.83 -7.93
CA ASP A 566 -24.18 -27.17 -7.37
C ASP A 566 -23.25 -27.83 -8.38
N ARG A 567 -23.80 -28.40 -9.47
CA ARG A 567 -23.04 -29.00 -10.57
C ARG A 567 -22.82 -28.03 -11.74
N THR A 568 -23.29 -26.80 -11.63
CA THR A 568 -23.11 -25.76 -12.65
C THR A 568 -21.90 -24.89 -12.30
N TYR A 569 -21.02 -24.67 -13.27
CA TYR A 569 -19.86 -23.79 -13.16
C TYR A 569 -19.76 -22.91 -14.41
N PHE A 570 -19.11 -21.75 -14.27
CA PHE A 570 -18.86 -20.88 -15.40
C PHE A 570 -17.67 -21.40 -16.21
N LYS A 571 -17.87 -21.51 -17.52
CA LYS A 571 -16.80 -21.69 -18.51
C LYS A 571 -16.69 -20.42 -19.31
N PHE A 572 -15.47 -19.90 -19.42
CA PHE A 572 -15.17 -18.68 -20.17
C PHE A 572 -14.52 -19.05 -21.50
N MET A 573 -14.83 -18.27 -22.54
CA MET A 573 -14.22 -18.36 -23.86
C MET A 573 -13.66 -17.00 -24.21
N VAL A 574 -12.41 -16.95 -24.68
CA VAL A 574 -11.82 -15.72 -25.20
C VAL A 574 -12.38 -15.49 -26.59
N LEU A 575 -13.03 -14.35 -26.80
CA LEU A 575 -13.52 -13.92 -28.10
C LEU A 575 -12.46 -13.04 -28.76
N GLY A 576 -12.18 -13.26 -30.04
CA GLY A 576 -11.29 -12.41 -30.84
C GLY A 576 -12.01 -11.25 -31.51
N LYS A 577 -13.05 -10.70 -30.86
CA LYS A 577 -13.85 -9.58 -31.35
C LYS A 577 -13.76 -8.43 -30.35
N GLU A 578 -13.78 -7.21 -30.87
CA GLU A 578 -13.87 -6.02 -30.03
C GLU A 578 -15.29 -5.87 -29.46
N ILE A 579 -15.44 -5.01 -28.44
CA ILE A 579 -16.71 -4.82 -27.74
C ILE A 579 -17.77 -4.27 -28.72
N GLU A 580 -17.40 -3.34 -29.59
CA GLU A 580 -18.30 -2.68 -30.54
C GLU A 580 -18.93 -3.68 -31.51
N ASP A 581 -18.13 -4.65 -31.98
CA ASP A 581 -18.59 -5.72 -32.86
C ASP A 581 -19.60 -6.63 -32.15
N ILE A 582 -19.37 -6.93 -30.87
CA ILE A 582 -20.29 -7.73 -30.06
C ILE A 582 -21.61 -6.97 -29.85
N LEU A 583 -21.57 -5.66 -29.63
CA LEU A 583 -22.76 -4.84 -29.43
C LEU A 583 -23.62 -4.75 -30.69
N CYS A 584 -23.00 -4.67 -31.87
CA CYS A 584 -23.71 -4.67 -33.15
C CYS A 584 -24.47 -5.98 -33.42
N GLU A 585 -24.00 -7.10 -32.87
CA GLU A 585 -24.62 -8.42 -33.04
C GLU A 585 -25.78 -8.68 -32.05
N CYS A 586 -25.97 -7.82 -31.04
CA CYS A 586 -26.97 -8.01 -29.99
C CYS A 586 -28.32 -7.40 -30.35
N HIS A 587 -29.41 -8.06 -29.96
CA HIS A 587 -30.77 -7.54 -30.19
C HIS A 587 -31.14 -6.41 -29.22
N LYS A 588 -30.61 -6.47 -27.99
CA LYS A 588 -30.79 -5.46 -26.95
C LYS A 588 -29.44 -5.14 -26.28
N PRO A 589 -28.53 -4.42 -26.94
CA PRO A 589 -27.30 -3.98 -26.32
C PRO A 589 -27.63 -2.94 -25.24
N ASN A 590 -27.36 -3.27 -23.98
CA ASN A 590 -27.43 -2.32 -22.87
C ASN A 590 -26.02 -2.09 -22.31
N PHE A 591 -25.10 -1.79 -23.22
CA PHE A 591 -23.78 -1.32 -22.86
C PHE A 591 -23.77 0.19 -22.96
N ILE A 592 -23.24 0.82 -21.92
CA ILE A 592 -22.94 2.25 -21.93
C ILE A 592 -21.43 2.29 -22.05
N GLU A 593 -20.92 2.67 -23.22
CA GLU A 593 -19.52 3.03 -23.34
C GLU A 593 -19.22 4.07 -22.25
N LEU A 594 -18.20 3.78 -21.44
CA LEU A 594 -17.63 4.80 -20.57
C LEU A 594 -17.08 5.85 -21.53
N PRO A 595 -17.60 7.08 -21.58
CA PRO A 595 -16.99 8.10 -22.41
C PRO A 595 -15.55 8.28 -21.93
N GLU A 596 -14.58 8.14 -22.84
CA GLU A 596 -13.18 8.47 -22.58
C GLU A 596 -13.04 9.93 -22.10
N ASN A 597 -13.99 10.78 -22.52
CA ASN A 597 -14.19 12.16 -22.09
C ASN A 597 -15.49 12.29 -21.29
N ILE A 598 -15.46 11.91 -20.01
CA ILE A 598 -16.50 12.34 -19.07
C ILE A 598 -16.48 13.87 -19.07
N GLU A 599 -17.61 14.53 -19.35
CA GLU A 599 -17.83 15.93 -18.94
C GLU A 599 -17.69 15.96 -17.42
N TYR A 600 -16.47 16.22 -16.98
CA TYR A 600 -16.14 16.36 -15.57
C TYR A 600 -17.06 17.45 -15.01
N LEU A 601 -17.58 17.24 -13.79
CA LEU A 601 -17.94 18.40 -12.97
C LEU A 601 -16.76 19.37 -13.12
N PRO A 602 -16.95 20.67 -13.44
CA PRO A 602 -15.84 21.60 -13.39
C PRO A 602 -15.17 21.39 -12.03
N THR A 603 -13.97 20.79 -12.04
CA THR A 603 -13.04 20.96 -10.92
C THR A 603 -13.04 22.45 -10.70
N PRO A 604 -13.29 22.95 -9.48
CA PRO A 604 -13.39 24.38 -9.25
C PRO A 604 -12.20 25.04 -9.94
N ALA A 605 -12.48 25.71 -11.05
CA ALA A 605 -11.50 26.58 -11.66
C ALA A 605 -11.24 27.58 -10.53
N LEU A 606 -10.03 27.55 -9.97
CA LEU A 606 -9.59 28.10 -8.68
C LEU A 606 -9.12 27.02 -7.68
N ARG A 607 -8.13 26.22 -8.09
CA ARG A 607 -6.94 26.07 -7.24
C ARG A 607 -5.80 26.68 -8.04
N GLY A 608 -5.31 27.83 -7.57
CA GLY A 608 -4.20 28.57 -8.17
C GLY A 608 -2.92 27.76 -8.21
#